data_AF-A0A924CB57-F1
#
_entry.id   AF-A0A924CB57-F1
#
_cell.length_a   1.000
_cell.length_b   1.000
_cell.length_c   1.000
_cell.angle_alpha   90.00
_cell.angle_beta   90.00
_cell.angle_gamma   90.00
#
_symmetry.space_group_name_H-M   'P 1'
#
loop_
_entity.id
_entity.type
_entity.pdbx_description
1 polymer ?
#
loop_
_entity_poly.entity_id
_entity_poly.type
_entity_poly.pdbx_seq_one_letter_code
_entity_poly.pdbx_strand_id
1 'polypeptide(L)'
;MDNMPAGLGWIWIKQGFALFRKRPAEMTTLFLTYMFLMLGIGIIPVLGQILPLILVPVFSMGFMQACVHLEQDQRIYPSLLLTGFRSPAFSRLMLLGLLYLLSAVVAVAASSLVDDGVFWGAMSGQIALDGATMRDSNMSMAMLLSALLYAPAAMALWYAAPLVMWQDMTVGKAVFYSFFAVRRAGRAFLLYALLWVVIGVLLPAIISAVIAMIVNVPTVTLMILLPLSVVMTVIMYCSFYPTYTQVFGPPPKSDQK
;
A
#
# COMPACT_ATOMS: atom_id res chain seq x y z
N MET A 1 4.61 -30.41 -2.39
CA MET A 1 4.27 -29.30 -3.29
C MET A 1 4.05 -28.09 -2.41
N ASP A 2 5.14 -27.37 -2.14
CA ASP A 2 5.37 -26.88 -0.78
C ASP A 2 4.70 -25.54 -0.48
N ASN A 3 4.11 -25.48 0.71
CA ASN A 3 3.68 -24.24 1.33
C ASN A 3 4.91 -23.35 1.53
N MET A 4 4.83 -22.10 1.07
CA MET A 4 5.90 -21.14 1.30
C MET A 4 6.15 -20.98 2.81
N PRO A 5 7.41 -21.09 3.27
CA PRO A 5 7.71 -20.99 4.69
C PRO A 5 7.38 -19.59 5.20
N ALA A 6 6.86 -19.49 6.43
CA ALA A 6 6.47 -18.21 7.02
C ALA A 6 7.63 -17.19 7.05
N GLY A 7 8.87 -17.69 7.23
CA GLY A 7 10.08 -16.87 7.24
C GLY A 7 10.34 -16.04 5.97
N LEU A 8 9.67 -16.35 4.85
CA LEU A 8 9.73 -15.49 3.65
C LEU A 8 9.22 -14.08 3.92
N GLY A 9 8.23 -13.90 4.82
CA GLY A 9 7.71 -12.58 5.16
C GLY A 9 8.79 -11.64 5.69
N TRP A 10 9.69 -12.15 6.55
CA TRP A 10 10.85 -11.40 7.03
C TRP A 10 11.88 -11.15 5.92
N ILE A 11 12.08 -12.13 5.03
CA ILE A 11 13.02 -11.99 3.90
C ILE A 11 12.56 -10.88 2.95
N TRP A 12 11.26 -10.78 2.66
CA TRP A 12 10.71 -9.70 1.82
C TRP A 12 10.98 -8.31 2.40
N ILE A 13 10.82 -8.16 3.71
CA ILE A 13 11.16 -6.91 4.40
C ILE A 13 12.65 -6.61 4.25
N LYS A 14 13.53 -7.57 4.56
CA LYS A 14 14.98 -7.39 4.40
C LYS A 14 15.39 -7.03 2.97
N GLN A 15 14.75 -7.65 1.97
CA GLN A 15 14.99 -7.34 0.56
C GLN A 15 14.48 -5.92 0.20
N GLY A 16 13.33 -5.50 0.71
CA GLY A 16 12.86 -4.12 0.58
C GLY A 16 13.83 -3.09 1.16
N PHE A 17 14.37 -3.37 2.35
CA PHE A 17 15.43 -2.55 2.95
C PHE A 17 16.70 -2.54 2.09
N ALA A 18 17.10 -3.69 1.54
CA ALA A 18 18.27 -3.78 0.66
C ALA A 18 18.10 -2.97 -0.63
N LEU A 19 16.92 -3.04 -1.26
CA LEU A 19 16.56 -2.24 -2.44
C LEU A 19 16.59 -0.74 -2.13
N PHE A 20 15.97 -0.31 -1.03
CA PHE A 20 15.98 1.09 -0.61
C PHE A 20 17.40 1.63 -0.38
N ARG A 21 18.28 0.85 0.27
CA ARG A 21 19.66 1.27 0.57
C ARG A 21 20.52 1.50 -0.67
N LYS A 22 20.17 0.93 -1.84
CA LYS A 22 20.90 1.17 -3.08
C LYS A 22 20.83 2.64 -3.53
N ARG A 23 19.63 3.25 -3.51
CA ARG A 23 19.38 4.65 -3.93
C ARG A 23 18.31 5.32 -3.06
N PRO A 24 18.58 5.58 -1.77
CA PRO A 24 17.57 6.06 -0.82
C PRO A 24 17.02 7.45 -1.19
N ALA A 25 17.89 8.36 -1.66
CA ALA A 25 17.49 9.70 -2.07
C ALA A 25 16.55 9.68 -3.30
N GLU A 26 16.85 8.85 -4.30
CA GLU A 26 16.06 8.77 -5.53
C GLU A 26 14.67 8.15 -5.26
N MET A 27 14.59 7.07 -4.48
CA MET A 27 13.31 6.47 -4.07
C MET A 27 12.48 7.39 -3.18
N THR A 28 13.12 8.12 -2.25
CA THR A 28 12.43 9.12 -1.43
C THR A 28 11.90 10.26 -2.29
N THR A 29 12.67 10.72 -3.28
CA THR A 29 12.25 11.77 -4.21
C THR A 29 11.05 11.32 -5.05
N LEU A 30 11.07 10.06 -5.53
CA LEU A 30 9.93 9.46 -6.23
C LEU A 30 8.67 9.45 -5.34
N PHE A 31 8.81 9.02 -4.09
CA PHE A 31 7.69 8.98 -3.14
C PHE A 31 7.17 10.38 -2.77
N LEU A 32 8.06 11.35 -2.53
CA LEU A 32 7.66 12.73 -2.28
C LEU A 32 6.93 13.31 -3.50
N THR A 33 7.40 13.03 -4.72
CA THR A 33 6.73 13.46 -5.95
C THR A 33 5.33 12.84 -6.04
N TYR A 34 5.18 11.56 -5.74
CA TYR A 34 3.89 10.88 -5.63
C TYR A 34 2.98 11.54 -4.59
N MET A 35 3.52 11.87 -3.42
CA MET A 35 2.77 12.53 -2.34
C MET A 35 2.28 13.92 -2.77
N PHE A 36 3.11 14.72 -3.43
CA PHE A 36 2.72 16.04 -3.95
C PHE A 36 1.66 15.92 -5.07
N LEU A 37 1.77 14.93 -5.95
CA LEU A 37 0.74 14.67 -6.96
C LEU A 37 -0.59 14.29 -6.31
N MET A 38 -0.57 13.42 -5.31
CA MET A 38 -1.78 13.03 -4.56
C MET A 38 -2.38 14.19 -3.80
N LEU A 39 -1.55 15.04 -3.18
CA LEU A 39 -2.00 16.26 -2.53
C LEU A 39 -2.68 17.20 -3.53
N GLY A 40 -2.06 17.40 -4.71
CA GLY A 40 -2.63 18.21 -5.78
C GLY A 40 -3.99 17.69 -6.27
N ILE A 41 -4.13 16.37 -6.44
CA ILE A 41 -5.41 15.74 -6.80
C ILE A 41 -6.45 15.95 -5.68
N GLY A 42 -6.03 15.83 -4.42
CA GLY A 42 -6.88 15.98 -3.24
C GLY A 42 -7.53 17.36 -3.09
N ILE A 43 -6.97 18.41 -3.70
CA ILE A 43 -7.53 19.77 -3.67
C ILE A 43 -8.85 19.85 -4.47
N ILE A 44 -9.04 18.99 -5.47
CA ILE A 44 -10.21 19.03 -6.34
C ILE A 44 -11.44 18.55 -5.56
N PRO A 45 -12.49 19.36 -5.37
CA PRO A 45 -13.69 18.94 -4.65
C PRO A 45 -14.31 17.70 -5.30
N VAL A 46 -14.80 16.77 -4.47
CA VAL A 46 -15.40 15.48 -4.86
C VAL A 46 -14.43 14.52 -5.56
N LEU A 47 -13.75 14.92 -6.63
CA LEU A 47 -12.79 14.09 -7.35
C LEU A 47 -11.56 13.75 -6.50
N GLY A 48 -11.10 14.68 -5.66
CA GLY A 48 -9.93 14.52 -4.79
C GLY A 48 -10.08 13.43 -3.73
N GLN A 49 -11.30 12.99 -3.42
CA GLN A 49 -11.55 11.90 -2.47
C GLN A 49 -11.54 10.53 -3.15
N ILE A 50 -11.97 10.46 -4.41
CA ILE A 50 -12.21 9.21 -5.14
C ILE A 50 -11.01 8.85 -6.02
N LEU A 51 -10.48 9.84 -6.73
CA LEU A 51 -9.47 9.63 -7.76
C LEU A 51 -8.15 9.06 -7.23
N PRO A 52 -7.62 9.49 -6.05
CA PRO A 52 -6.44 8.87 -5.46
C PRO A 52 -6.59 7.36 -5.23
N LEU A 53 -7.77 6.91 -4.79
CA LEU A 53 -8.06 5.49 -4.52
C LEU A 53 -8.07 4.67 -5.81
N ILE A 54 -8.64 5.23 -6.88
CA ILE A 54 -8.65 4.59 -8.20
C ILE A 54 -7.24 4.56 -8.82
N LEU A 55 -6.40 5.55 -8.55
CA LEU A 55 -5.05 5.63 -9.10
C LEU A 55 -4.01 4.77 -8.37
N VAL A 56 -4.34 4.17 -7.21
CA VAL A 56 -3.45 3.28 -6.45
C VAL A 56 -2.74 2.25 -7.34
N PRO A 57 -3.42 1.40 -8.13
CA PRO A 57 -2.77 0.38 -8.98
C PRO A 57 -1.91 0.97 -10.11
N VAL A 58 -2.18 2.22 -10.52
CA VAL A 58 -1.38 2.89 -11.57
C VAL A 58 -0.06 3.36 -11.00
N PHE A 59 -0.10 4.03 -9.85
CA PHE A 59 1.11 4.51 -9.18
C PHE A 59 1.92 3.39 -8.55
N SER A 60 1.28 2.32 -8.07
CA SER A 60 1.99 1.14 -7.57
C SER A 60 2.91 0.54 -8.63
N MET A 61 2.49 0.56 -9.91
CA MET A 61 3.35 0.13 -11.01
C MET A 61 4.55 1.06 -11.23
N GLY A 62 4.44 2.36 -10.93
CA GLY A 62 5.58 3.27 -10.94
C GLY A 62 6.64 2.91 -9.90
N PHE A 63 6.22 2.59 -8.67
CA PHE A 63 7.13 2.11 -7.62
C PHE A 63 7.72 0.73 -7.92
N MET A 64 6.92 -0.18 -8.48
CA MET A 64 7.39 -1.49 -8.92
C MET A 64 8.43 -1.36 -10.03
N GLN A 65 8.21 -0.49 -11.01
CA GLN A 65 9.19 -0.22 -12.06
C GLN A 65 10.48 0.41 -11.50
N ALA A 66 10.36 1.29 -10.49
CA ALA A 66 11.53 1.83 -9.80
C ALA A 66 12.34 0.73 -9.09
N CYS A 67 11.69 -0.29 -8.52
CA CYS A 67 12.38 -1.45 -7.95
C CYS A 67 13.11 -2.28 -9.02
N VAL A 68 12.54 -2.42 -10.23
CA VAL A 68 13.23 -3.04 -11.37
C VAL A 68 14.49 -2.25 -11.74
N HIS A 69 14.39 -0.92 -11.80
CA HIS A 69 15.54 -0.05 -12.08
C HIS A 69 16.64 -0.18 -11.01
N LEU A 70 16.25 -0.29 -9.73
CA LEU A 70 17.19 -0.55 -8.63
C LEU A 70 17.91 -1.89 -8.76
N GLU A 71 17.23 -2.95 -9.22
CA GLU A 71 17.89 -4.23 -9.46
C GLU A 71 18.90 -4.17 -10.62
N GLN A 72 18.60 -3.34 -11.63
CA GLN A 72 19.44 -3.14 -12.82
C GLN A 72 20.48 -2.03 -12.66
N ASP A 73 20.64 -1.48 -11.44
CA ASP A 73 21.52 -0.35 -11.11
C ASP A 73 21.30 0.89 -12.00
N GLN A 74 20.07 1.08 -12.48
CA GLN A 74 19.63 2.24 -13.25
C GLN A 74 19.15 3.37 -12.33
N ARG A 75 19.19 4.60 -12.85
CA ARG A 75 18.67 5.78 -12.14
C ARG A 75 17.14 5.76 -12.08
N ILE A 76 16.61 6.25 -10.97
CA ILE A 76 15.18 6.44 -10.74
C ILE A 76 14.82 7.89 -11.01
N TYR A 77 13.86 8.11 -11.89
CA TYR A 77 13.36 9.43 -12.23
C TYR A 77 11.89 9.57 -11.78
N PRO A 78 11.44 10.78 -11.37
CA PRO A 78 10.04 11.01 -11.02
C PRO A 78 9.04 10.64 -12.13
N SER A 79 9.49 10.69 -13.39
CA SER A 79 8.71 10.25 -14.56
C SER A 79 8.29 8.78 -14.52
N LEU A 80 8.93 7.94 -13.69
CA LEU A 80 8.51 6.55 -13.47
C LEU A 80 7.12 6.43 -12.85
N LEU A 81 6.62 7.45 -12.16
CA LEU A 81 5.23 7.46 -11.70
C LEU A 81 4.23 7.46 -12.87
N LEU A 82 4.66 7.93 -14.06
CA LEU A 82 3.85 7.93 -15.27
C LEU A 82 3.87 6.59 -16.00
N THR A 83 4.63 5.60 -15.53
CA THR A 83 4.76 4.27 -16.16
C THR A 83 3.41 3.58 -16.33
N GLY A 84 2.57 3.57 -15.28
CA GLY A 84 1.24 2.98 -15.37
C GLY A 84 0.30 3.74 -16.32
N PHE A 85 0.44 5.06 -16.42
CA PHE A 85 -0.38 5.92 -17.29
C PHE A 85 -0.04 5.75 -18.77
N ARG A 86 1.24 5.53 -19.09
CA ARG A 86 1.73 5.35 -20.46
C ARG A 86 1.61 3.90 -20.96
N SER A 87 1.21 2.99 -20.08
CA SER A 87 1.09 1.57 -20.42
C SER A 87 -0.19 1.30 -21.23
N PRO A 88 -0.15 0.39 -22.23
CA PRO A 88 -1.36 -0.14 -22.88
C PRO A 88 -2.32 -0.81 -21.88
N ALA A 89 -1.83 -1.18 -20.69
CA ALA A 89 -2.64 -1.71 -19.60
C ALA A 89 -3.43 -0.65 -18.81
N PHE A 90 -3.27 0.65 -19.09
CA PHE A 90 -3.86 1.74 -18.29
C PHE A 90 -5.36 1.56 -18.01
N SER A 91 -6.19 1.26 -19.03
CA SER A 91 -7.63 1.05 -18.85
C SER A 91 -7.94 -0.12 -17.92
N ARG A 92 -7.13 -1.18 -17.96
CA ARG A 92 -7.27 -2.35 -17.07
C ARG A 92 -6.81 -2.02 -15.65
N LEU A 93 -5.76 -1.22 -15.48
CA LEU A 93 -5.33 -0.70 -14.17
C LEU A 93 -6.39 0.21 -13.55
N MET A 94 -7.07 1.04 -14.35
CA MET A 94 -8.21 1.84 -13.88
C MET A 94 -9.40 1.00 -13.44
N LEU A 95 -9.70 -0.06 -14.18
CA LEU A 95 -10.74 -1.00 -13.75
C LEU A 95 -10.37 -1.69 -12.42
N LEU A 96 -9.11 -2.06 -12.22
CA LEU A 96 -8.63 -2.57 -10.92
C LEU A 96 -8.77 -1.54 -9.79
N GLY A 97 -8.49 -0.27 -10.07
CA GLY A 97 -8.66 0.82 -9.11
C GLY A 97 -10.13 1.04 -8.72
N LEU A 98 -11.04 0.92 -9.69
CA LEU A 98 -12.46 0.96 -9.43
C LEU A 98 -12.92 -0.24 -8.58
N LEU A 99 -12.42 -1.45 -8.86
CA LEU A 99 -12.70 -2.63 -8.05
C LEU A 99 -12.17 -2.49 -6.61
N TYR A 100 -10.98 -1.90 -6.45
CA TYR A 100 -10.41 -1.56 -5.14
C TYR A 100 -11.34 -0.62 -4.36
N LEU A 101 -11.79 0.46 -4.99
CA LEU A 101 -12.73 1.39 -4.37
C LEU A 101 -14.06 0.72 -4.01
N LEU A 102 -14.67 -0.01 -4.94
CA LEU A 102 -15.96 -0.66 -4.72
C LEU A 102 -15.89 -1.69 -3.59
N SER A 103 -14.83 -2.49 -3.54
CA SER A 103 -14.65 -3.46 -2.46
C SER A 103 -14.45 -2.80 -1.10
N ALA A 104 -13.72 -1.67 -1.04
CA ALA A 104 -13.58 -0.89 0.19
C ALA A 104 -14.94 -0.30 0.62
N VAL A 105 -15.68 0.31 -0.30
CA VAL A 105 -17.02 0.88 -0.03
C VAL A 105 -17.97 -0.20 0.48
N VAL A 106 -18.03 -1.36 -0.15
CA VAL A 106 -18.89 -2.48 0.28
C VAL A 106 -18.49 -2.97 1.67
N ALA A 107 -17.19 -3.06 1.96
CA ALA A 107 -16.71 -3.51 3.28
C ALA A 107 -17.09 -2.53 4.40
N VAL A 108 -16.94 -1.23 4.18
CA VAL A 108 -17.35 -0.18 5.16
C VAL A 108 -18.87 -0.08 5.27
N ALA A 109 -19.59 -0.18 4.16
CA ALA A 109 -21.05 -0.16 4.17
C ALA A 109 -21.62 -1.36 4.93
N ALA A 110 -21.05 -2.55 4.74
CA ALA A 110 -21.46 -3.75 5.46
C ALA A 110 -21.15 -3.68 6.97
N SER A 111 -20.13 -2.92 7.38
CA SER A 111 -19.82 -2.77 8.81
C SER A 111 -20.80 -1.86 9.55
N SER A 112 -21.62 -1.06 8.84
CA SER A 112 -22.67 -0.23 9.44
C SER A 112 -23.71 -1.02 10.24
N LEU A 113 -23.83 -2.33 9.98
CA LEU A 113 -24.69 -3.25 10.74
C LEU A 113 -24.24 -3.46 12.20
N VAL A 114 -23.03 -3.02 12.56
CA VAL A 114 -22.43 -3.24 13.90
C VAL A 114 -22.45 -1.98 14.76
N ASP A 115 -22.33 -0.81 14.14
CA ASP A 115 -22.15 0.47 14.81
C ASP A 115 -23.13 1.56 14.34
N ASP A 116 -24.25 1.15 13.75
CA ASP A 116 -25.30 2.03 13.21
C ASP A 116 -24.79 3.05 12.18
N GLY A 117 -23.68 2.74 11.51
CA GLY A 117 -23.12 3.57 10.43
C GLY A 117 -22.22 4.71 10.91
N VAL A 118 -21.82 4.74 12.19
CA VAL A 118 -20.86 5.72 12.71
C VAL A 118 -19.54 5.67 11.95
N PHE A 119 -18.99 4.49 11.68
CA PHE A 119 -17.75 4.33 10.93
C PHE A 119 -17.87 4.83 9.48
N TRP A 120 -19.00 4.58 8.81
CA TRP A 120 -19.27 5.13 7.48
C TRP A 120 -19.37 6.66 7.50
N GLY A 121 -20.08 7.22 8.48
CA GLY A 121 -20.18 8.66 8.67
C GLY A 121 -18.81 9.30 8.91
N ALA A 122 -17.92 8.63 9.65
CA ALA A 122 -16.57 9.10 9.86
C ALA A 122 -15.71 9.05 8.58
N MET A 123 -15.79 7.96 7.81
CA MET A 123 -15.04 7.82 6.55
C MET A 123 -15.53 8.75 5.44
N SER A 124 -16.83 9.06 5.41
CA SER A 124 -17.42 10.00 4.46
C SER A 124 -17.23 11.48 4.87
N GLY A 125 -16.64 11.74 6.05
CA GLY A 125 -16.44 13.09 6.58
C GLY A 125 -17.70 13.75 7.14
N GLN A 126 -18.78 12.98 7.30
CA GLN A 126 -20.04 13.45 7.90
C GLN A 126 -19.98 13.52 9.43
N ILE A 127 -19.17 12.66 10.05
CA ILE A 127 -18.97 12.59 11.49
C ILE A 127 -17.51 12.95 11.80
N ALA A 128 -17.31 13.89 12.73
CA ALA A 128 -15.99 14.20 13.25
C ALA A 128 -15.51 13.06 14.16
N LEU A 129 -14.29 12.58 13.93
CA LEU A 129 -13.66 11.58 14.78
C LEU A 129 -13.18 12.23 16.08
N ASP A 130 -13.97 12.11 17.14
CA ASP A 130 -13.52 12.44 18.50
C ASP A 130 -13.40 11.17 19.37
N GLY A 131 -12.61 11.28 20.43
CA GLY A 131 -12.33 10.14 21.32
C GLY A 131 -13.54 9.66 22.11
N ALA A 132 -14.59 10.48 22.24
CA ALA A 132 -15.86 10.14 22.87
C ALA A 132 -16.70 9.26 21.93
N THR A 133 -16.88 9.68 20.68
CA THR A 133 -17.60 8.92 19.65
C THR A 133 -16.96 7.55 19.42
N MET A 134 -15.62 7.44 19.42
CA MET A 134 -14.94 6.14 19.30
C MET A 134 -15.12 5.22 20.52
N ARG A 135 -15.34 5.77 21.71
CA ARG A 135 -15.51 5.00 22.95
C ARG A 135 -16.96 4.57 23.19
N ASP A 136 -17.90 5.44 22.82
CA ASP A 136 -19.32 5.25 23.05
C ASP A 136 -20.00 4.44 21.92
N SER A 137 -19.31 4.26 20.79
CA SER A 137 -19.78 3.43 19.67
C SER A 137 -19.02 2.11 19.55
N ASN A 138 -19.63 1.12 18.90
CA ASN A 138 -18.97 -0.12 18.48
C ASN A 138 -18.03 0.07 17.26
N MET A 139 -17.57 1.30 17.00
CA MET A 139 -16.79 1.65 15.81
C MET A 139 -15.50 0.82 15.68
N SER A 140 -14.81 0.51 16.78
CA SER A 140 -13.63 -0.36 16.74
C SER A 140 -13.94 -1.77 16.21
N MET A 141 -15.11 -2.32 16.57
CA MET A 141 -15.60 -3.59 16.04
C MET A 141 -15.99 -3.47 14.57
N ALA A 142 -16.63 -2.37 14.16
CA ALA A 142 -16.96 -2.09 12.77
C ALA A 142 -15.70 -1.97 11.89
N MET A 143 -14.63 -1.34 12.39
CA MET A 143 -13.33 -1.29 11.73
C MET A 143 -12.75 -2.69 11.53
N LEU A 144 -12.77 -3.54 12.57
CA LEU A 144 -12.29 -4.92 12.46
C LEU A 144 -13.13 -5.74 11.47
N LEU A 145 -14.45 -5.60 11.49
CA LEU A 145 -15.33 -6.27 10.55
C LEU A 145 -15.08 -5.80 9.11
N SER A 146 -14.96 -4.49 8.87
CA SER A 146 -14.66 -3.95 7.54
C SER A 146 -13.31 -4.45 7.02
N ALA A 147 -12.28 -4.50 7.88
CA ALA A 147 -10.97 -5.03 7.51
C ALA A 147 -11.04 -6.53 7.15
N LEU A 148 -11.82 -7.31 7.91
CA LEU A 148 -12.05 -8.73 7.64
C LEU A 148 -12.81 -8.96 6.33
N LEU A 149 -13.85 -8.17 6.05
CA LEU A 149 -14.62 -8.23 4.81
C LEU A 149 -13.82 -7.75 3.61
N TYR A 150 -12.90 -6.82 3.81
CA TYR A 150 -12.00 -6.32 2.77
C TYR A 150 -10.84 -7.27 2.47
N ALA A 151 -10.44 -8.11 3.43
CA ALA A 151 -9.28 -8.98 3.29
C ALA A 151 -9.29 -9.88 2.02
N PRO A 152 -10.39 -10.56 1.63
CA PRO A 152 -10.44 -11.31 0.39
C PRO A 152 -10.23 -10.45 -0.85
N ALA A 153 -10.79 -9.23 -0.88
CA ALA A 153 -10.59 -8.28 -1.97
C ALA A 153 -9.14 -7.80 -2.03
N ALA A 154 -8.54 -7.49 -0.88
CA ALA A 154 -7.13 -7.15 -0.78
C ALA A 154 -6.23 -8.27 -1.33
N MET A 155 -6.50 -9.54 -0.99
CA MET A 155 -5.79 -10.70 -1.54
C MET A 155 -5.95 -10.81 -3.07
N ALA A 156 -7.17 -10.57 -3.57
CA ALA A 156 -7.49 -10.58 -4.99
C ALA A 156 -6.81 -9.43 -5.77
N LEU A 157 -6.60 -8.28 -5.15
CA LEU A 157 -6.06 -7.09 -5.82
C LEU A 157 -4.56 -6.92 -5.61
N TRP A 158 -3.98 -7.56 -4.59
CA TRP A 158 -2.58 -7.41 -4.18
C TRP A 158 -1.60 -7.48 -5.35
N TYR A 159 -1.70 -8.51 -6.20
CA TYR A 159 -0.83 -8.72 -7.37
C TYR A 159 -1.51 -8.41 -8.70
N ALA A 160 -2.75 -7.94 -8.69
CA ALA A 160 -3.51 -7.80 -9.93
C ALA A 160 -2.89 -6.77 -10.89
N ALA A 161 -2.42 -5.63 -10.37
CA ALA A 161 -1.77 -4.60 -11.19
C ALA A 161 -0.50 -5.10 -11.93
N PRO A 162 0.49 -5.71 -11.25
CA PRO A 162 1.66 -6.25 -11.94
C PRO A 162 1.32 -7.41 -12.87
N LEU A 163 0.34 -8.26 -12.54
CA LEU A 163 -0.10 -9.34 -13.45
C LEU A 163 -0.74 -8.80 -14.72
N VAL A 164 -1.56 -7.76 -14.63
CA VAL A 164 -2.16 -7.11 -15.80
C VAL A 164 -1.08 -6.42 -16.64
N MET A 165 -0.15 -5.70 -16.02
CA MET A 165 0.82 -4.89 -16.75
C MET A 165 2.02 -5.69 -17.30
N TRP A 166 2.54 -6.66 -16.55
CA TRP A 166 3.74 -7.41 -16.93
C TRP A 166 3.45 -8.76 -17.59
N GLN A 167 2.31 -9.39 -17.26
CA GLN A 167 1.91 -10.68 -17.84
C GLN A 167 0.74 -10.54 -18.85
N ASP A 168 0.39 -9.30 -19.21
CA ASP A 168 -0.70 -8.95 -20.13
C ASP A 168 -2.05 -9.63 -19.83
N MET A 169 -2.31 -9.95 -18.55
CA MET A 169 -3.53 -10.66 -18.17
C MET A 169 -4.78 -9.78 -18.30
N THR A 170 -5.93 -10.41 -18.50
CA THR A 170 -7.23 -9.75 -18.31
C THR A 170 -7.47 -9.53 -16.81
N VAL A 171 -8.28 -8.52 -16.46
CA VAL A 171 -8.56 -8.14 -15.07
C VAL A 171 -9.09 -9.33 -14.24
N GLY A 172 -10.05 -10.09 -14.79
CA GLY A 172 -10.60 -11.27 -14.09
C GLY A 172 -9.55 -12.36 -13.83
N LYS A 173 -8.67 -12.65 -14.80
CA LYS A 173 -7.58 -13.62 -14.60
C LYS A 173 -6.60 -13.11 -13.55
N ALA A 174 -6.17 -11.86 -13.63
CA ALA A 174 -5.23 -11.27 -12.69
C ALA A 174 -5.74 -11.31 -11.25
N VAL A 175 -7.03 -10.96 -11.04
CA VAL A 175 -7.70 -11.04 -9.74
C VAL A 175 -7.73 -12.47 -9.20
N PHE A 176 -8.10 -13.44 -10.05
CA PHE A 176 -8.15 -14.85 -9.69
C PHE A 176 -6.76 -15.38 -9.28
N TYR A 177 -5.75 -15.17 -10.12
CA TYR A 177 -4.38 -15.64 -9.83
C TYR A 177 -3.79 -14.96 -8.59
N SER A 178 -4.04 -13.66 -8.40
CA SER A 178 -3.61 -12.94 -7.19
C SER A 178 -4.20 -13.56 -5.92
N PHE A 179 -5.51 -13.82 -5.90
CA PHE A 179 -6.18 -14.41 -4.74
C PHE A 179 -5.56 -15.75 -4.33
N PHE A 180 -5.39 -16.66 -5.29
CA PHE A 180 -4.81 -17.98 -5.01
C PHE A 180 -3.32 -17.92 -4.69
N ALA A 181 -2.58 -16.96 -5.28
CA ALA A 181 -1.19 -16.73 -4.96
C ALA A 181 -1.00 -16.25 -3.51
N VAL A 182 -1.75 -15.24 -3.08
CA VAL A 182 -1.71 -14.75 -1.69
C VAL A 182 -2.19 -15.83 -0.72
N ARG A 183 -3.26 -16.56 -1.06
CA ARG A 183 -3.75 -17.68 -0.24
C ARG A 183 -2.69 -18.76 -0.04
N ARG A 184 -1.97 -19.14 -1.11
CA ARG A 184 -0.89 -20.12 -1.04
C ARG A 184 0.30 -19.61 -0.22
N ALA A 185 0.60 -18.32 -0.29
CA ALA A 185 1.65 -17.66 0.49
C ALA A 185 1.15 -17.13 1.85
N GLY A 186 -0.05 -17.53 2.31
CA GLY A 186 -0.77 -16.87 3.40
C GLY A 186 0.03 -16.74 4.70
N ARG A 187 0.79 -17.77 5.10
CA ARG A 187 1.62 -17.73 6.32
C ARG A 187 2.76 -16.71 6.23
N ALA A 188 3.40 -16.60 5.06
CA ALA A 188 4.43 -15.61 4.80
C ALA A 188 3.84 -14.20 4.77
N PHE A 189 2.66 -14.03 4.17
CA PHE A 189 1.91 -12.77 4.16
C PHE A 189 1.46 -12.32 5.55
N LEU A 190 0.98 -13.24 6.40
CA LEU A 190 0.61 -12.94 7.78
C LEU A 190 1.82 -12.45 8.59
N LEU A 191 2.97 -13.13 8.46
CA LEU A 191 4.20 -12.67 9.13
C LEU A 191 4.66 -11.33 8.57
N TYR A 192 4.61 -11.13 7.26
CA TYR A 192 4.93 -9.86 6.60
C TYR A 192 4.06 -8.71 7.12
N ALA A 193 2.74 -8.91 7.18
CA ALA A 193 1.81 -7.92 7.71
C ALA A 193 2.08 -7.63 9.20
N LEU A 194 2.28 -8.66 10.02
CA LEU A 194 2.57 -8.49 11.45
C LEU A 194 3.87 -7.71 11.67
N LEU A 195 4.93 -8.04 10.93
CA LEU A 195 6.21 -7.35 11.02
C LEU A 195 6.11 -5.89 10.57
N TRP A 196 5.29 -5.59 9.56
CA TRP A 196 5.02 -4.20 9.18
C TRP A 196 4.20 -3.43 10.21
N VAL A 197 3.28 -4.07 10.93
CA VAL A 197 2.63 -3.42 12.09
C VAL A 197 3.66 -3.09 13.18
N VAL A 198 4.59 -4.01 13.46
CA VAL A 198 5.65 -3.78 14.45
C VAL A 198 6.61 -2.66 14.00
N ILE A 199 7.10 -2.71 12.76
CA ILE A 199 8.12 -1.77 12.25
C ILE A 199 7.51 -0.42 11.87
N GLY A 200 6.31 -0.42 11.29
CA GLY A 200 5.66 0.78 10.77
C GLY A 200 4.81 1.54 11.79
N VAL A 201 4.32 0.87 12.85
CA VAL A 201 3.47 1.50 13.87
C VAL A 201 4.12 1.47 15.24
N LEU A 202 4.44 0.27 15.78
CA LEU A 202 4.93 0.16 17.15
C LEU A 202 6.30 0.83 17.33
N LEU A 203 7.24 0.62 16.40
CA LEU A 203 8.58 1.18 16.50
C LEU A 203 8.56 2.73 16.45
N PRO A 204 7.88 3.40 15.49
CA PRO A 204 7.72 4.85 15.52
C PRO A 204 6.99 5.35 16.77
N ALA A 205 5.98 4.64 17.26
CA ALA A 205 5.27 5.01 18.49
C ALA A 205 6.17 4.95 19.74
N ILE A 206 7.01 3.91 19.86
CA ILE A 206 7.98 3.78 20.95
C ILE A 206 9.03 4.89 20.85
N ILE A 207 9.58 5.14 19.65
CA ILE A 207 10.53 6.24 19.42
C ILE A 207 9.90 7.59 19.81
N SER A 208 8.65 7.83 19.39
CA SER A 208 7.90 9.02 19.75
C SER A 208 7.75 9.18 21.26
N ALA A 209 7.36 8.11 21.97
CA ALA A 209 7.16 8.15 23.41
C ALA A 209 8.46 8.47 24.16
N VAL A 210 9.57 7.85 23.75
CA VAL A 210 10.89 8.10 24.34
C VAL A 210 11.35 9.54 24.10
N ILE A 211 11.21 10.06 22.87
CA ILE A 211 11.58 11.45 22.56
C ILE A 211 10.70 12.43 23.34
N ALA A 212 9.40 12.18 23.44
CA ALA A 212 8.48 13.02 24.20
C ALA A 212 8.86 13.07 25.68
N MET A 213 9.28 11.95 26.28
CA MET A 213 9.76 11.91 27.66
C MET A 213 11.05 12.70 27.89
N ILE A 214 11.97 12.72 26.92
CA ILE A 214 13.27 13.37 27.05
C ILE A 214 13.20 14.87 26.75
N VAL A 215 12.61 15.21 25.61
CA VAL A 215 12.64 16.57 25.05
C VAL A 215 11.44 17.39 25.53
N ASN A 216 10.28 16.74 25.74
CA ASN A 216 9.00 17.38 26.06
C ASN A 216 8.63 18.57 25.15
N VAL A 217 9.15 18.58 23.90
CA VAL A 217 8.78 19.55 22.87
C VAL A 217 8.08 18.80 21.73
N PRO A 218 6.76 18.97 21.57
CA PRO A 218 5.99 18.29 20.52
C PRO A 218 6.55 18.51 19.11
N THR A 219 7.04 19.71 18.83
CA THR A 219 7.62 20.09 17.53
C THR A 219 8.83 19.22 17.15
N VAL A 220 9.72 18.92 18.10
CA VAL A 220 10.91 18.09 17.85
C VAL A 220 10.50 16.65 17.53
N THR A 221 9.47 16.14 18.23
CA THR A 221 8.92 14.81 17.98
C THR A 221 8.38 14.71 16.55
N LEU A 222 7.64 15.73 16.08
CA LEU A 222 7.12 15.78 14.71
C LEU A 222 8.23 15.89 13.65
N MET A 223 9.29 16.67 13.91
CA MET A 223 10.44 16.82 13.01
C MET A 223 11.18 15.49 12.77
N ILE A 224 11.16 14.57 13.73
CA ILE A 224 11.81 13.26 13.61
C ILE A 224 10.84 12.23 13.02
N LEU A 225 9.58 12.24 13.46
CA LEU A 225 8.59 11.25 13.03
C LEU A 225 8.23 11.35 11.55
N LEU A 226 8.10 12.56 11.01
CA LEU A 226 7.71 12.74 9.60
C LEU A 226 8.73 12.14 8.62
N PRO A 227 10.03 12.46 8.70
CA PRO A 227 11.03 11.81 7.86
C PRO A 227 11.09 10.30 8.07
N LEU A 228 10.96 9.84 9.32
CA LEU A 228 10.96 8.42 9.64
C LEU A 228 9.78 7.69 8.98
N SER A 229 8.57 8.25 9.06
CA SER A 229 7.38 7.66 8.44
C SER A 229 7.49 7.63 6.93
N VAL A 230 8.06 8.67 6.31
CA VAL A 230 8.33 8.70 4.87
C VAL A 230 9.29 7.57 4.49
N VAL A 231 10.42 7.46 5.17
CA VAL A 231 11.42 6.41 4.88
C VAL A 231 10.83 5.02 5.07
N MET A 232 10.10 4.77 6.16
CA MET A 232 9.46 3.48 6.41
C MET A 232 8.41 3.14 5.33
N THR A 233 7.65 4.13 4.89
CA THR A 233 6.67 3.96 3.82
C THR A 233 7.35 3.60 2.50
N VAL A 234 8.45 4.28 2.14
CA VAL A 234 9.24 3.96 0.94
C VAL A 234 9.76 2.53 1.01
N ILE A 235 10.30 2.10 2.16
CA ILE A 235 10.78 0.74 2.35
C ILE A 235 9.64 -0.28 2.23
N MET A 236 8.43 0.07 2.70
CA MET A 236 7.23 -0.75 2.51
C MET A 236 6.92 -0.94 1.02
N TYR A 237 6.90 0.14 0.23
CA TYR A 237 6.76 0.06 -1.23
C TYR A 237 7.87 -0.80 -1.88
N CYS A 238 9.13 -0.64 -1.46
CA CYS A 238 10.22 -1.48 -1.94
C CYS A 238 10.04 -2.96 -1.59
N SER A 239 9.51 -3.26 -0.40
CA SER A 239 9.33 -4.64 0.08
C SER A 239 8.23 -5.39 -0.66
N PHE A 240 7.30 -4.68 -1.30
CA PHE A 240 6.25 -5.28 -2.12
C PHE A 240 6.82 -5.98 -3.37
N TYR A 241 7.85 -5.42 -4.00
CA TYR A 241 8.46 -6.00 -5.21
C TYR A 241 9.02 -7.43 -5.00
N PRO A 242 9.82 -7.72 -3.97
CA PRO A 242 10.18 -9.08 -3.55
C PRO A 242 9.03 -10.05 -3.37
N THR A 243 7.88 -9.58 -2.84
CA THR A 243 6.71 -10.45 -2.66
C THR A 243 6.17 -10.92 -4.01
N TYR A 244 6.28 -10.11 -5.06
CA TYR A 244 5.85 -10.49 -6.40
C TYR A 244 6.88 -11.41 -7.06
N THR A 245 8.16 -11.03 -7.08
CA THR A 245 9.19 -11.75 -7.85
C THR A 245 9.43 -13.16 -7.33
N GLN A 246 9.27 -13.41 -6.03
CA GLN A 246 9.37 -14.75 -5.47
C GLN A 246 8.17 -15.65 -5.79
N VAL A 247 7.00 -15.06 -6.06
CA VAL A 247 5.77 -15.80 -6.34
C VAL A 247 5.58 -16.04 -7.84
N PHE A 248 5.88 -15.03 -8.67
CA PHE A 248 5.62 -15.05 -10.11
C PHE A 248 6.88 -15.01 -10.98
N GLY A 249 8.06 -14.88 -10.38
CA GLY A 249 9.33 -14.67 -11.10
C GLY A 249 9.60 -13.19 -11.40
N PRO A 250 10.81 -12.86 -11.88
CA PRO A 250 11.17 -11.50 -12.26
C PRO A 250 10.29 -11.01 -13.42
N PRO A 251 9.97 -9.70 -13.48
CA PRO A 251 9.24 -9.15 -14.62
C PRO A 251 10.07 -9.28 -15.91
N PRO A 252 9.42 -9.25 -17.09
CA PRO A 252 10.13 -9.19 -18.35
C PRO A 252 11.12 -8.02 -18.33
N LYS A 253 12.37 -8.26 -18.75
CA LYS A 253 13.32 -7.17 -18.94
C LYS A 253 12.70 -6.24 -19.97
N SER A 254 12.58 -4.96 -19.65
CA SER A 254 12.17 -3.96 -20.62
C SER A 254 13.19 -3.98 -21.75
N ASP A 255 12.82 -4.58 -22.89
CA ASP A 255 13.60 -4.47 -24.11
C ASP A 255 13.82 -2.98 -24.38
N GLN A 256 15.09 -2.59 -24.45
CA GLN A 256 15.50 -1.30 -24.97
C GLN A 256 14.98 -1.22 -26.41
N LYS A 257 13.86 -0.53 -26.60
CA LYS A 257 13.49 0.05 -27.89
C LYS A 257 13.84 1.53 -27.88
#